data_AF-X0YFZ0-F1
#
_entry.id   AF-X0YFZ0-F1
#
_cell.length_a   1.000
_cell.length_b   1.000
_cell.length_c   1.000
_cell.angle_alpha   90.00
_cell.angle_beta   90.00
_cell.angle_gamma   90.00
#
_symmetry.space_group_name_H-M   'P 1'
#
loop_
_entity.id
_entity.type
_entity.pdbx_description
1 polymer ?
#
loop_
_entity_poly.entity_id
_entity_poly.type
_entity_poly.pdbx_seq_one_letter_code
_entity_poly.pdbx_strand_id
1 'polypeptide(L)'
;PISAIRFNPLTTQDKSITVERIHHLLNLLENYRRQLNNRQVTLRTLEPAMNTIAEEKDQLSRVLDSMPNEDRLKDILNQTLITASLEVIKFNRGDYITS
;
A
#
# COMPACT_ATOMS: atom_id res chain seq x y z
N PRO A 1 -27.70 -24.76 -12.56
CA PRO A 1 -26.27 -24.74 -12.96
C PRO A 1 -25.54 -23.58 -12.27
N ILE A 2 -24.63 -23.89 -11.34
CA ILE A 2 -23.83 -22.88 -10.63
C ILE A 2 -22.57 -22.64 -11.48
N SER A 3 -22.40 -21.44 -12.01
CA SER A 3 -21.23 -21.05 -12.79
C SER A 3 -19.96 -21.17 -11.93
N ALA A 4 -19.00 -21.98 -12.38
CA ALA A 4 -17.71 -22.07 -11.73
C ALA A 4 -16.98 -20.72 -11.84
N ILE A 5 -16.67 -20.11 -10.69
CA ILE A 5 -15.78 -18.96 -10.61
C ILE A 5 -14.41 -19.43 -11.10
N ARG A 6 -13.99 -18.95 -12.27
CA ARG A 6 -12.64 -19.23 -12.80
C ARG A 6 -11.67 -18.29 -12.12
N PHE A 7 -10.98 -18.79 -11.10
CA PHE A 7 -9.79 -18.14 -10.56
C PHE A 7 -8.67 -18.32 -11.58
N ASN A 8 -8.32 -17.24 -12.28
CA ASN A 8 -7.15 -17.25 -13.15
C ASN A 8 -5.92 -16.97 -12.28
N PRO A 9 -4.97 -17.91 -12.17
CA PRO A 9 -3.75 -17.65 -11.40
C PRO A 9 -2.96 -16.51 -12.03
N LEU A 10 -2.39 -15.63 -11.20
CA LEU A 10 -1.50 -14.56 -11.66
C LEU A 10 -0.37 -15.16 -12.50
N THR A 11 -0.16 -14.59 -13.69
CA THR A 11 0.96 -14.99 -14.54
C THR A 11 2.28 -14.55 -13.90
N THR A 12 3.40 -15.13 -14.33
CA THR A 12 4.75 -14.69 -13.88
C THR A 12 4.97 -13.19 -14.12
N GLN A 13 4.42 -12.65 -15.21
CA GLN A 13 4.48 -11.22 -15.52
C GLN A 13 3.67 -10.39 -14.52
N ASP A 14 2.45 -10.81 -14.19
CA ASP A 14 1.60 -10.11 -13.21
C ASP A 14 2.24 -10.11 -11.81
N LYS A 15 2.91 -11.21 -11.45
CA LYS A 15 3.68 -11.30 -10.20
C LYS A 15 4.84 -10.31 -10.18
N SER A 16 5.60 -10.21 -11.27
CA SER A 16 6.69 -9.23 -11.39
C SER A 16 6.18 -7.80 -11.24
N ILE A 17 5.07 -7.46 -11.93
CA ILE A 17 4.44 -6.14 -11.81
C ILE A 17 4.01 -5.89 -10.37
N THR A 18 3.41 -6.88 -9.71
CA THR A 18 2.97 -6.76 -8.31
C THR A 18 4.15 -6.50 -7.37
N VAL A 19 5.28 -7.18 -7.56
CA VAL A 19 6.51 -6.95 -6.78
C VAL A 19 7.04 -5.53 -6.97
N GLU A 20 7.12 -5.04 -8.21
CA GLU A 20 7.57 -3.66 -8.48
C GLU A 20 6.66 -2.62 -7.82
N ARG A 21 5.35 -2.86 -7.83
CA ARG A 21 4.39 -1.98 -7.18
C ARG A 21 4.48 -2.00 -5.65
N ILE A 22 4.68 -3.18 -5.05
CA ILE A 22 4.98 -3.28 -3.61
C ILE A 22 6.23 -2.48 -3.27
N HIS A 23 7.30 -2.64 -4.06
CA HIS A 23 8.54 -1.89 -3.87
C HIS A 23 8.31 -0.38 -4.02
N HIS A 24 7.52 0.04 -5.00
CA HIS A 24 7.14 1.44 -5.16
C HIS A 24 6.41 1.99 -3.93
N LEU A 25 5.41 1.28 -3.40
CA LEU A 25 4.69 1.68 -2.19
C LEU A 25 5.61 1.77 -0.97
N LEU A 26 6.53 0.81 -0.79
CA LEU A 26 7.52 0.85 0.28
C LEU A 26 8.44 2.08 0.17
N ASN A 27 8.87 2.44 -1.05
CA ASN A 27 9.66 3.63 -1.29
C ASN A 27 8.89 4.94 -0.98
N LEU A 28 7.59 4.99 -1.29
CA LEU A 28 6.73 6.11 -0.92
C LEU A 28 6.62 6.25 0.60
N LEU A 29 6.39 5.14 1.31
CA LEU A 29 6.32 5.11 2.78
C LEU A 29 7.63 5.56 3.43
N GLU A 30 8.77 5.08 2.91
CA GLU A 30 10.08 5.49 3.43
C GLU A 30 10.36 6.98 3.16
N ASN A 31 9.99 7.50 2.00
CA ASN A 31 10.12 8.93 1.70
C ASN A 31 9.24 9.78 2.64
N TYR A 32 7.97 9.40 2.79
CA TYR A 32 7.05 10.03 3.73
C TYR A 32 7.63 10.04 5.16
N ARG A 33 8.12 8.89 5.64
CA ARG A 33 8.75 8.77 6.96
C ARG A 33 9.96 9.70 7.12
N ARG A 34 10.80 9.85 6.10
CA ARG A 34 11.95 10.78 6.13
C ARG A 34 11.50 12.23 6.24
N GLN A 35 10.47 12.63 5.49
CA GLN A 35 9.93 13.98 5.54
C GLN A 35 9.25 14.26 6.88
N LEU A 36 8.51 13.29 7.44
CA LEU A 36 7.86 13.39 8.74
C LEU A 36 8.85 13.60 9.90
N ASN A 37 10.04 13.02 9.81
CA ASN A 37 11.10 13.24 10.80
C ASN A 37 11.76 14.64 10.71
N ASN A 38 11.45 15.42 9.68
CA ASN A 38 11.95 16.78 9.54
C ASN A 38 11.00 17.77 10.25
N ARG A 39 11.48 18.39 11.34
CA ARG A 39 10.72 19.36 12.14
C ARG A 39 10.27 20.62 11.38
N GLN A 40 10.82 20.88 10.20
CA GLN A 40 10.43 22.01 9.35
C GLN A 40 9.26 21.66 8.40
N VAL A 41 8.93 20.38 8.27
CA VAL A 41 7.83 19.90 7.42
C VAL A 41 6.52 19.96 8.20
N THR A 42 5.47 20.42 7.53
CA THR A 42 4.11 20.45 8.09
C THR A 42 3.28 19.30 7.55
N LEU A 43 2.18 18.94 8.23
CA LEU A 43 1.25 17.96 7.68
C LEU A 43 0.69 18.37 6.31
N ARG A 44 0.44 19.65 6.11
CA ARG A 44 -0.05 20.19 4.83
C ARG A 44 0.93 19.93 3.68
N THR A 45 2.23 20.04 3.95
CA THR A 45 3.26 19.74 2.95
C THR A 45 3.44 18.25 2.67
N LEU A 46 2.97 17.38 3.57
CA LEU A 46 2.99 15.92 3.41
C LEU A 46 1.74 15.37 2.72
N GLU A 47 0.66 16.16 2.66
CA GLU A 47 -0.63 15.76 2.06
C GLU A 47 -0.48 15.17 0.64
N PRO A 48 0.31 15.75 -0.29
CA PRO A 48 0.47 15.16 -1.61
C PRO A 48 1.10 13.76 -1.57
N ALA A 49 2.12 13.56 -0.74
CA ALA A 49 2.76 12.26 -0.58
C ALA A 49 1.81 11.23 0.04
N MET A 50 1.00 11.65 1.02
CA MET A 50 0.00 10.78 1.64
C MET A 50 -1.11 10.39 0.66
N ASN A 51 -1.56 11.31 -0.20
CA ASN A 51 -2.54 11.00 -1.23
C ASN A 51 -2.00 9.94 -2.21
N THR A 52 -0.74 10.06 -2.64
CA THR A 52 -0.11 9.04 -3.50
C THR A 52 -0.02 7.67 -2.80
N ILE A 53 0.31 7.64 -1.51
CA ILE A 53 0.32 6.39 -0.71
C ILE A 53 -1.08 5.78 -0.66
N ALA A 54 -2.11 6.58 -0.41
CA ALA A 54 -3.49 6.11 -0.33
C ALA A 54 -3.97 5.53 -1.67
N GLU A 55 -3.68 6.22 -2.78
CA GLU A 55 -4.03 5.76 -4.12
C GLU A 55 -3.33 4.43 -4.49
N GLU A 56 -2.02 4.33 -4.28
CA GLU A 56 -1.27 3.11 -4.61
C GLU A 56 -1.73 1.93 -3.73
N LYS A 57 -2.00 2.18 -2.44
CA LYS A 57 -2.59 1.20 -1.52
C LYS A 57 -3.94 0.69 -2.01
N ASP A 58 -4.85 1.57 -2.44
CA ASP A 58 -6.19 1.19 -2.91
C ASP A 58 -6.15 0.41 -4.22
N GLN A 59 -5.19 0.69 -5.08
CA GLN A 59 -4.99 -0.09 -6.30
C GLN A 59 -4.39 -1.47 -6.00
N LEU A 60 -3.45 -1.55 -5.06
CA LEU A 60 -2.83 -2.80 -4.63
C LEU A 60 -3.75 -3.69 -3.79
N SER A 61 -4.72 -3.13 -3.05
CA SER A 61 -5.73 -3.92 -2.34
C SER A 61 -6.58 -4.75 -3.29
N ARG A 62 -6.94 -4.21 -4.46
CA ARG A 62 -7.66 -4.96 -5.50
C ARG A 62 -6.85 -6.12 -6.04
N VAL A 63 -5.52 -5.97 -6.13
CA VAL A 63 -4.63 -7.07 -6.50
C VAL A 63 -4.68 -8.15 -5.42
N LEU A 64 -4.55 -7.76 -4.14
CA LEU A 64 -4.62 -8.69 -3.00
C LEU A 64 -5.91 -9.52 -2.99
N ASP A 65 -7.06 -8.89 -3.25
CA ASP A 65 -8.36 -9.55 -3.28
C ASP A 65 -8.46 -10.62 -4.39
N SER A 66 -7.72 -10.42 -5.48
CA SER A 66 -7.68 -11.34 -6.63
C SER A 66 -6.69 -12.50 -6.44
N MET A 67 -5.79 -12.43 -5.44
CA MET A 67 -4.72 -13.42 -5.26
C MET A 67 -5.21 -14.73 -4.63
N PRO A 68 -4.72 -15.89 -5.10
CA PRO A 68 -4.93 -17.17 -4.42
C PRO A 68 -4.37 -17.14 -3.00
N ASN A 69 -5.05 -17.80 -2.05
CA ASN A 69 -4.62 -17.82 -0.64
C ASN A 69 -3.26 -18.48 -0.42
N GLU A 70 -2.85 -19.37 -1.32
CA GLU A 70 -1.57 -20.11 -1.24
C GLU A 70 -0.39 -19.30 -1.83
N ASP A 71 -0.64 -18.13 -2.42
CA ASP A 71 0.41 -17.32 -3.01
C ASP A 71 1.25 -16.62 -1.94
N ARG A 72 2.52 -16.99 -1.81
CA ARG A 72 3.46 -16.39 -0.84
C ARG A 72 3.60 -14.87 -0.99
N LEU A 73 3.37 -14.31 -2.18
CA LEU A 73 3.41 -12.87 -2.39
C LEU A 73 2.22 -12.17 -1.72
N LYS A 74 1.10 -12.88 -1.52
CA LYS A 74 -0.12 -12.36 -0.88
C LYS A 74 0.17 -11.87 0.54
N ASP A 75 0.97 -12.62 1.30
CA ASP A 75 1.33 -12.25 2.67
C ASP A 75 2.16 -10.96 2.72
N ILE A 76 3.14 -10.83 1.82
CA ILE A 76 3.99 -9.64 1.71
C ILE A 76 3.13 -8.42 1.33
N LEU A 77 2.28 -8.59 0.33
CA LEU A 77 1.35 -7.54 -0.11
C LEU A 77 0.42 -7.13 1.03
N ASN A 78 -0.16 -8.09 1.74
CA ASN A 78 -1.08 -7.83 2.85
C ASN A 78 -0.39 -7.04 3.99
N GLN A 79 0.79 -7.46 4.42
CA GLN A 79 1.55 -6.74 5.47
C GLN A 79 1.91 -5.31 5.04
N THR A 80 2.28 -5.13 3.77
CA THR A 80 2.57 -3.81 3.19
C THR A 80 1.32 -2.92 3.23
N LEU A 81 0.16 -3.46 2.84
CA LEU A 81 -1.11 -2.74 2.83
C LEU A 81 -1.64 -2.40 4.22
N ILE A 82 -1.47 -3.29 5.20
CA ILE A 82 -1.79 -3.01 6.61
C ILE A 82 -0.95 -1.83 7.11
N THR A 83 0.36 -1.86 6.84
CA THR A 83 1.27 -0.78 7.23
C THR A 83 0.87 0.55 6.60
N ALA A 84 0.63 0.58 5.29
CA ALA A 84 0.19 1.79 4.59
C ALA A 84 -1.16 2.30 5.13
N SER A 85 -2.11 1.41 5.43
CA SER A 85 -3.41 1.77 5.99
C SER A 85 -3.28 2.46 7.34
N LEU A 86 -2.40 1.96 8.22
CA LEU A 86 -2.16 2.56 9.52
C LEU A 86 -1.57 3.97 9.40
N GLU A 87 -0.63 4.19 8.49
CA GLU A 87 -0.05 5.52 8.28
C GLU A 87 -1.08 6.52 7.71
N VAL A 88 -1.94 6.08 6.78
CA VAL A 88 -3.05 6.91 6.27
C VAL A 88 -4.01 7.30 7.40
N ILE A 89 -4.37 6.36 8.27
CA ILE A 89 -5.26 6.62 9.42
C ILE A 89 -4.63 7.64 10.37
N LYS A 90 -3.37 7.44 10.76
CA LYS A 90 -2.65 8.35 11.66
C LYS A 90 -2.54 9.76 11.07
N PHE A 91 -2.26 9.87 9.77
CA PHE A 91 -2.19 11.15 9.08
C PHE A 91 -3.53 11.88 9.09
N ASN A 92 -4.60 11.20 8.70
CA ASN A 92 -5.94 11.80 8.63
C ASN A 92 -6.47 12.23 10.01
N ARG A 93 -6.06 11.55 11.08
CA ARG A 93 -6.39 11.92 12.46
C ARG A 93 -5.53 13.06 13.01
N GLY A 94 -4.44 13.41 12.33
CA GLY A 94 -3.48 14.40 12.82
C GLY A 94 -2.64 13.90 13.98
N ASP A 95 -2.44 12.58 14.11
CA ASP A 95 -1.74 11.96 15.25
C ASP A 95 -0.29 12.48 15.42
N TYR A 96 0.30 13.04 14.36
CA TYR A 96 1.66 13.60 14.36
C TYR A 96 1.75 15.07 14.83
N ILE A 97 0.64 15.72 15.19
CA ILE A 97 0.65 17.10 15.72
C ILE A 97 0.94 17.12 17.23
N THR A 98 0.71 16.00 17.93
CA THR A 98 0.77 15.91 19.40
C THR A 98 2.01 15.22 19.96
N SER A 99 2.94 14.81 19.11
CA SER A 99 4.17 14.06 19.46
C SER A 99 5.44 14.88 19.33
#